data_AF-A0A7G6SLP7-F1
#
_entry.id   AF-A0A7G6SLP7-F1
#
_cell.length_a   1.000
_cell.length_b   1.000
_cell.length_c   1.000
_cell.angle_alpha   90.00
_cell.angle_beta   90.00
_cell.angle_gamma   90.00
#
_symmetry.space_group_name_H-M   'P 1'
#
loop_
_entity.id
_entity.type
_entity.pdbx_description
1 polymer ?
#
loop_
_entity_poly.entity_id
_entity_poly.type
_entity_poly.pdbx_seq_one_letter_code
_entity_poly.pdbx_strand_id
1 'polypeptide(L)'
;MPLTFAGCCLIIVVWAVSGPFFGFSDTWQLVINTGTTVITFLMVFLIQNTQNRDGAAIQAKLDELIRVSEGHNRFIGIEHLTETEVEEIRDRCERAARRHDEKIATMAAKKAVGQKRAPKKHAA
;
A
#
# COMPACT_ATOMS: atom_id res chain seq x y z
N MET A 1 17.23 15.72 -11.10
CA MET A 1 17.41 14.29 -11.46
C MET A 1 18.49 14.04 -12.53
N PRO A 2 18.63 14.85 -13.61
CA PRO A 2 19.69 14.59 -14.62
C PRO A 2 21.11 14.82 -14.09
N LEU A 3 21.30 15.90 -13.30
CA LEU A 3 22.59 16.28 -12.74
C LEU A 3 23.15 15.23 -11.75
N THR A 4 22.28 14.65 -10.92
CA THR A 4 22.67 13.59 -9.96
C THR A 4 23.07 12.31 -10.69
N PHE A 5 22.31 11.92 -11.71
CA PHE A 5 22.64 10.76 -12.54
C PHE A 5 23.97 10.95 -13.28
N ALA A 6 24.17 12.12 -13.91
CA ALA A 6 25.41 12.47 -14.58
C ALA A 6 26.61 12.46 -13.61
N GLY A 7 26.42 12.96 -12.37
CA GLY A 7 27.42 12.88 -11.31
C GLY A 7 27.80 11.44 -10.93
N CYS A 8 26.81 10.56 -10.77
CA CYS A 8 27.05 9.14 -10.51
C CYS A 8 27.84 8.46 -11.64
N CYS A 9 27.48 8.72 -12.89
CA CYS A 9 28.21 8.19 -14.04
C CYS A 9 29.66 8.70 -14.07
N LEU A 10 29.88 9.98 -13.78
CA LEU A 10 31.23 10.56 -13.76
C LEU A 10 32.09 9.92 -12.67
N ILE A 11 31.54 9.66 -11.48
CA ILE A 11 32.25 8.96 -10.39
C ILE A 11 32.69 7.56 -10.83
N ILE A 12 31.80 6.80 -11.50
CA ILE A 12 32.11 5.46 -12.02
C ILE A 12 33.22 5.54 -13.08
N VAL A 13 33.16 6.52 -13.98
CA VAL A 13 34.18 6.71 -15.02
C VAL A 13 35.54 7.06 -14.42
N VAL A 14 35.59 7.97 -13.43
CA VAL A 14 36.84 8.34 -12.75
C VAL A 14 37.46 7.13 -12.03
N TRP A 15 36.65 6.32 -11.36
CA TRP A 15 37.12 5.08 -10.74
C TRP A 15 37.61 4.05 -11.79
N ALA A 16 36.91 3.89 -12.91
CA ALA A 16 37.32 2.98 -13.98
C ALA A 16 38.66 3.39 -14.61
N VAL A 17 38.86 4.70 -14.83
CA VAL A 17 40.09 5.25 -15.41
C VAL A 17 41.27 5.20 -14.43
N SER A 18 41.03 5.19 -13.11
CA SER A 18 42.10 4.98 -12.14
C SER A 18 42.60 3.53 -12.12
N GLY A 19 41.80 2.55 -12.57
CA GLY A 19 42.14 1.12 -12.59
C GLY A 19 43.47 0.79 -13.28
N PRO A 20 43.72 1.24 -14.53
CA PRO A 20 44.98 1.04 -15.22
C PRO A 20 46.23 1.56 -14.48
N PHE A 21 46.11 2.69 -13.77
CA PHE A 21 47.24 3.25 -12.99
C PHE A 21 47.61 2.39 -11.78
N PHE A 22 46.63 1.67 -11.22
CA PHE A 22 46.80 0.77 -10.08
C PHE A 22 46.88 -0.72 -10.49
N GLY A 23 46.99 -1.00 -11.79
CA GLY A 23 47.09 -2.37 -12.32
C GLY A 23 45.89 -3.25 -11.98
N PHE A 24 44.69 -2.67 -11.81
CA PHE A 24 43.48 -3.37 -11.34
C PHE A 24 43.70 -4.17 -10.04
N SER A 25 44.51 -3.62 -9.12
CA SER A 25 44.87 -4.25 -7.86
C SER A 25 43.68 -4.55 -6.93
N ASP A 26 43.90 -5.45 -5.98
CA ASP A 26 42.92 -5.80 -4.94
C ASP A 26 42.46 -4.57 -4.15
N THR A 27 43.35 -3.60 -3.89
CA THR A 27 42.99 -2.35 -3.21
C THR A 27 42.03 -1.50 -4.04
N TRP A 28 42.22 -1.44 -5.37
CA TRP A 28 41.34 -0.68 -6.25
C TRP A 28 39.91 -1.25 -6.30
N GLN A 29 39.77 -2.58 -6.28
CA GLN A 29 38.48 -3.26 -6.19
C GLN A 29 37.87 -3.16 -4.78
N LEU A 30 38.70 -3.26 -3.74
CA LEU A 30 38.27 -3.18 -2.35
C LEU A 30 37.58 -1.83 -2.07
N VAL A 31 38.14 -0.72 -2.57
CA VAL A 31 37.56 0.62 -2.35
C VAL A 31 36.10 0.70 -2.80
N ILE A 32 35.75 0.18 -3.99
CA ILE A 32 34.37 0.27 -4.48
C ILE A 32 33.43 -0.72 -3.77
N ASN A 33 33.90 -1.92 -3.47
CA ASN A 33 33.12 -2.93 -2.76
C ASN A 33 32.83 -2.49 -1.32
N THR A 34 33.86 -2.01 -0.61
CA THR A 34 33.72 -1.48 0.76
C THR A 34 32.85 -0.22 0.77
N GLY A 35 33.06 0.71 -0.17
CA GLY A 35 32.27 1.93 -0.28
C GLY A 35 30.78 1.64 -0.51
N THR A 36 30.46 0.76 -1.45
CA THR A 36 29.09 0.34 -1.74
C THR A 36 28.47 -0.36 -0.53
N THR A 37 29.24 -1.18 0.19
CA THR A 37 28.78 -1.85 1.41
C THR A 37 28.40 -0.84 2.49
N VAL A 38 29.25 0.17 2.76
CA VAL A 38 28.95 1.24 3.73
C VAL A 38 27.69 2.02 3.33
N ILE A 39 27.58 2.41 2.06
CA ILE A 39 26.40 3.13 1.54
C ILE A 39 25.15 2.27 1.67
N THR A 40 25.24 0.98 1.36
CA THR A 40 24.10 0.05 1.46
C THR A 40 23.69 -0.13 2.92
N PHE A 41 24.64 -0.28 3.84
CA PHE A 41 24.36 -0.37 5.28
C PHE A 41 23.66 0.90 5.79
N LEU A 42 24.18 2.07 5.39
CA LEU A 42 23.56 3.35 5.69
C LEU A 42 22.17 3.45 5.07
N MET A 43 21.98 3.01 3.82
CA MET A 43 20.69 3.01 3.14
C MET A 43 19.67 2.13 3.86
N VAL A 44 20.04 0.90 4.24
CA VAL A 44 19.19 0.00 5.03
C VAL A 44 18.81 0.67 6.36
N PHE A 45 19.78 1.27 7.07
CA PHE A 45 19.51 2.01 8.29
C PHE A 45 18.57 3.20 8.09
N LEU A 46 18.78 4.01 7.04
CA LEU A 46 17.95 5.17 6.71
C LEU A 46 16.53 4.76 6.31
N ILE A 47 16.40 3.68 5.52
CA ILE A 47 15.11 3.10 5.14
C ILE A 47 14.39 2.61 6.40
N GLN A 48 15.05 1.84 7.25
CA GLN A 48 14.46 1.33 8.49
C GLN A 48 14.05 2.46 9.44
N ASN A 49 14.88 3.51 9.59
CA ASN A 49 14.56 4.67 10.42
C ASN A 49 13.37 5.48 9.87
N THR A 50 13.31 5.66 8.55
CA THR A 50 12.20 6.36 7.88
C THR A 50 10.92 5.53 7.97
N GLN A 51 10.99 4.22 7.68
CA GLN A 51 9.85 3.31 7.79
C GLN A 51 9.33 3.20 9.23
N ASN A 52 10.21 3.21 10.24
CA ASN A 52 9.81 3.20 11.65
C ASN A 52 9.01 4.46 12.03
N ARG A 53 9.37 5.62 11.47
CA ARG A 53 8.66 6.88 11.73
C ARG A 53 7.36 7.00 10.93
N ASP A 54 7.36 6.52 9.68
CA ASP A 54 6.19 6.56 8.81
C ASP A 54 5.10 5.58 9.28
N GLY A 55 5.47 4.42 9.85
CA GLY A 55 4.52 3.48 10.46
C GLY A 55 3.70 4.10 11.59
N ALA A 56 4.35 4.84 12.50
CA ALA A 56 3.67 5.52 13.60
C ALA A 56 2.76 6.67 13.14
N ALA A 57 3.17 7.40 12.10
CA ALA A 57 2.37 8.49 11.53
C ALA A 57 1.11 8.00 10.79
N ILE A 58 1.18 6.84 10.14
CA ILE A 58 0.02 6.22 9.48
C ILE A 58 -1.01 5.77 10.52
N GLN A 59 -0.58 5.11 11.61
CA GLN A 59 -1.47 4.67 12.68
C GLN A 59 -2.21 5.85 13.35
N ALA A 60 -1.49 6.93 13.70
CA ALA A 60 -2.11 8.12 14.30
C ALA A 60 -3.14 8.80 13.38
N LYS A 61 -2.89 8.80 12.06
CA LYS A 61 -3.87 9.32 11.08
C LYS A 61 -5.08 8.42 10.94
N LEU A 62 -4.90 7.10 11.03
CA LEU A 62 -5.98 6.13 11.00
C LEU A 62 -6.85 6.26 12.25
N ASP A 63 -6.23 6.41 13.43
CA ASP A 63 -6.91 6.63 14.70
C ASP A 63 -7.72 7.92 14.70
N GLU A 64 -7.15 9.01 14.18
CA GLU A 64 -7.89 10.27 14.02
C GLU A 64 -9.05 10.10 13.04
N LEU A 65 -8.85 9.44 11.88
CA LEU A 65 -9.90 9.21 10.88
C LEU A 65 -11.05 8.37 11.44
N ILE A 66 -10.76 7.38 12.28
CA ILE A 66 -11.77 6.58 12.99
C ILE A 66 -12.48 7.43 14.06
N ARG A 67 -11.78 8.38 14.69
CA ARG A 67 -12.39 9.28 15.68
C ARG A 67 -13.32 10.32 15.07
N VAL A 68 -13.01 10.88 13.90
CA VAL A 68 -13.85 11.90 13.21
C VAL A 68 -14.88 11.33 12.26
N SER A 69 -14.69 10.10 11.77
CA SER A 69 -15.72 9.37 11.05
C SER A 69 -16.67 8.72 12.06
N GLU A 70 -17.99 8.80 11.89
CA GLU A 70 -18.97 7.94 12.59
C GLU A 70 -18.81 6.44 12.18
N GLY A 71 -17.58 5.98 11.98
CA GLY A 71 -17.23 4.62 11.68
C GLY A 71 -17.30 3.81 12.96
N HIS A 72 -18.39 3.06 13.11
CA HIS A 72 -18.60 2.02 14.11
C HIS A 72 -17.28 1.55 14.78
N ASN A 73 -17.14 1.89 16.07
CA ASN A 73 -16.07 1.55 17.01
C ASN A 73 -15.81 0.03 17.20
N ARG A 74 -16.32 -0.81 16.28
CA ARG A 74 -16.33 -2.28 16.31
C ARG A 74 -15.06 -2.90 15.70
N PHE A 75 -14.29 -2.14 14.93
CA PHE A 75 -13.09 -2.63 14.22
C PHE A 75 -11.76 -2.11 14.80
N ILE A 76 -11.79 -1.21 15.77
CA ILE A 76 -10.59 -0.80 16.51
C ILE A 76 -10.15 -1.98 17.39
N GLY A 77 -8.90 -2.44 17.26
CA GLY A 77 -8.35 -3.53 18.06
C GLY A 77 -8.56 -4.93 17.47
N ILE A 78 -8.91 -5.06 16.19
CA ILE A 78 -9.10 -6.38 15.53
C ILE A 78 -7.83 -7.23 15.52
N GLU A 79 -6.66 -6.60 15.63
CA GLU A 79 -5.34 -7.20 15.77
C GLU A 79 -5.08 -7.84 17.14
N HIS A 80 -5.93 -7.58 18.14
CA HIS A 80 -5.87 -8.18 19.48
C HIS A 80 -6.97 -9.22 19.71
N LEU A 81 -7.90 -9.35 18.78
CA LEU A 81 -8.96 -10.35 18.80
C LEU A 81 -8.40 -11.72 18.39
N THR A 82 -8.94 -12.78 18.98
CA THR A 82 -8.58 -14.14 18.60
C THR A 82 -9.10 -14.48 17.21
N GLU A 83 -8.46 -15.42 16.52
CA GLU A 83 -8.81 -15.80 15.14
C GLU A 83 -10.30 -16.17 14.99
N THR A 84 -10.86 -16.84 16.00
CA THR A 84 -12.29 -17.20 16.07
C THR A 84 -13.21 -15.96 16.12
N GLU A 85 -12.81 -14.91 16.83
CA GLU A 85 -13.61 -13.68 16.96
C GLU A 85 -13.56 -12.85 15.67
N VAL A 86 -12.41 -12.85 14.98
CA VAL A 86 -12.26 -12.23 13.65
C VAL A 86 -13.12 -12.95 12.61
N GLU A 87 -13.14 -14.29 12.65
CA GLU A 87 -13.98 -15.13 11.80
C GLU A 87 -15.48 -14.82 12.00
N GLU A 88 -15.92 -14.64 13.25
CA GLU A 88 -17.31 -14.30 13.57
C GLU A 88 -17.71 -12.88 13.07
N ILE A 89 -16.79 -11.92 13.12
CA ILE A 89 -16.99 -10.59 12.55
C ILE A 89 -17.11 -10.68 11.02
N ARG A 90 -16.22 -11.45 10.37
CA ARG A 90 -16.25 -11.68 8.91
C ARG A 90 -17.58 -12.28 8.47
N ASP A 91 -18.02 -13.34 9.12
CA ASP A 91 -19.28 -14.03 8.79
C ASP A 91 -20.50 -13.13 8.99
N ARG A 92 -20.52 -12.30 10.04
CA ARG A 92 -21.59 -11.28 10.22
C ARG A 92 -21.60 -10.24 9.10
N CYS A 93 -20.44 -9.77 8.66
CA CYS A 93 -20.31 -8.83 7.56
C CYS A 93 -20.75 -9.43 6.22
N GLU A 94 -20.32 -10.65 5.90
CA GLU A 94 -20.74 -11.35 4.68
C GLU A 94 -22.26 -11.57 4.63
N ARG A 95 -22.87 -11.97 5.76
CA ARG A 95 -24.32 -12.11 5.87
C ARG A 95 -25.05 -10.78 5.71
N ALA A 96 -24.48 -9.69 6.24
CA ALA A 96 -25.05 -8.35 6.06
C ALA A 96 -24.98 -7.91 4.58
N ALA A 97 -23.85 -8.14 3.91
CA ALA A 97 -23.66 -7.83 2.50
C ALA A 97 -24.63 -8.63 1.61
N ARG A 98 -24.74 -9.96 1.80
CA ARG A 98 -25.69 -10.80 1.06
C ARG A 98 -27.14 -10.32 1.20
N ARG A 99 -27.56 -9.95 2.42
CA ARG A 99 -28.91 -9.42 2.66
C ARG A 99 -29.15 -8.08 1.97
N HIS A 100 -28.13 -7.25 1.83
CA HIS A 100 -28.23 -6.00 1.11
C HIS A 100 -28.35 -6.24 -0.41
N ASP A 101 -27.54 -7.15 -0.96
CA ASP A 101 -27.57 -7.51 -2.38
C ASP A 101 -28.89 -8.18 -2.78
N GLU A 102 -29.43 -9.07 -1.95
CA GLU A 102 -30.76 -9.67 -2.17
C GLU A 102 -31.89 -8.63 -2.14
N LYS A 103 -31.82 -7.66 -1.23
CA LYS A 103 -32.79 -6.54 -1.20
C LYS A 103 -32.69 -5.67 -2.44
N ILE A 104 -31.48 -5.38 -2.92
CA ILE A 104 -31.28 -4.65 -4.18
C ILE A 104 -31.83 -5.45 -5.36
N ALA A 105 -31.53 -6.74 -5.45
CA ALA A 105 -31.99 -7.60 -6.54
C ALA A 105 -33.52 -7.73 -6.55
N THR A 106 -34.15 -7.93 -5.40
CA THR A 106 -35.62 -8.00 -5.28
C THR A 106 -36.29 -6.67 -5.60
N MET A 107 -35.72 -5.54 -5.18
CA MET A 107 -36.21 -4.21 -5.57
C MET A 107 -36.06 -3.95 -7.08
N ALA A 108 -34.94 -4.36 -7.68
CA ALA A 108 -34.71 -4.27 -9.12
C ALA A 108 -35.71 -5.15 -9.91
N ALA A 109 -35.94 -6.39 -9.47
CA ALA A 109 -36.91 -7.30 -10.08
C ALA A 109 -38.35 -6.75 -9.97
N LYS A 110 -38.74 -6.22 -8.81
CA LYS A 110 -40.06 -5.61 -8.61
C LYS A 110 -40.26 -4.37 -9.49
N LYS A 111 -39.22 -3.56 -9.68
CA LYS A 111 -39.22 -2.40 -10.60
C LYS A 111 -39.38 -2.84 -12.06
N ALA A 112 -38.66 -3.87 -12.50
CA ALA A 112 -38.74 -4.40 -13.86
C ALA A 112 -40.12 -5.02 -14.17
N VAL A 113 -40.72 -5.72 -13.20
CA VAL A 113 -42.08 -6.28 -13.32
C VAL A 113 -43.14 -5.18 -13.34
N GLY A 114 -42.98 -4.14 -12.51
CA GLY A 114 -43.85 -2.96 -12.51
C GLY A 114 -43.80 -2.18 -13.83
N GLN A 115 -42.62 -2.05 -14.44
CA GLN A 115 -42.44 -1.39 -15.73
C GLN A 115 -43.07 -2.18 -16.89
N LYS A 116 -43.02 -3.52 -16.86
CA LYS A 116 -43.72 -4.37 -17.85
C LYS A 116 -45.25 -4.36 -17.71
N ARG A 117 -45.78 -4.11 -16.50
CA ARG A 117 -47.23 -4.07 -16.22
C ARG A 117 -47.88 -2.70 -16.44
N ALA A 118 -47.11 -1.63 -16.66
CA ALA A 118 -47.67 -0.34 -17.02
C ALA A 118 -48.29 -0.43 -18.44
N PRO A 119 -49.60 -0.23 -18.61
CA PRO A 119 -50.23 -0.34 -19.91
C PRO A 119 -49.75 0.82 -20.79
N LYS A 120 -49.38 0.53 -22.05
CA LYS A 120 -49.24 1.56 -23.08
C LYS A 120 -50.59 2.26 -23.22
N LYS A 121 -50.77 3.40 -22.55
CA LYS A 121 -51.91 4.29 -22.82
C LYS A 121 -51.75 4.81 -24.25
N HIS A 122 -52.68 4.36 -25.08
CA HIS A 122 -53.09 4.86 -26.40
C HIS A 122 -52.46 6.19 -26.82
N ALA A 123 -51.74 6.15 -27.95
CA ALA A 123 -51.73 7.24 -28.91
C ALA A 123 -52.68 6.79 -30.04
N ALA A 124 -53.84 7.43 -30.10
CA ALA A 124 -54.75 7.45 -31.24
C ALA A 124 -54.75 8.88 -31.78
#